data_AF-A0A926W6A5-F1
#
_entry.id   AF-A0A926W6A5-F1
#
_cell.length_a   1.000
_cell.length_b   1.000
_cell.length_c   1.000
_cell.angle_alpha   90.00
_cell.angle_beta   90.00
_cell.angle_gamma   90.00
#
_symmetry.space_group_name_H-M   'P 1'
#
loop_
_entity.id
_entity.type
_entity.pdbx_description
1 polymer ?
#
loop_
_entity_poly.entity_id
_entity_poly.type
_entity_poly.pdbx_seq_one_letter_code
_entity_poly.pdbx_strand_id
1 'polypeptide(L)'
;MKEEEIPDKNIFMMCEALNHNALTDLPANYSIRNCRPDELGIWKTMPFDDADLAKEYEGFMSDYFTTTYGGKEELFFAKSLFVCDRQDKPIATCLSWKAYNEFNTIQWFKVLKEYEGQGIGRALLSIIMQKLEMRDYPVYLHTQPSSFRAIKLYSDFGFSLLSGDNFGIRKNDLNECLPILEKFMLKEYFQKLRITTAPKEFENTLNQYDTNQF
;
A
#
# COMPACT_ATOMS: atom_id res chain seq x y z
N MET A 1 24.87 -3.18 -1.21
CA MET A 1 23.42 -2.88 -1.18
C MET A 1 23.07 -1.96 -2.32
N LYS A 2 22.75 -2.61 -3.43
CA LYS A 2 21.91 -2.12 -4.52
C LYS A 2 20.44 -2.25 -4.13
N GLU A 3 19.53 -1.73 -4.95
CA GLU A 3 18.09 -1.78 -4.68
C GLU A 3 17.56 -3.21 -4.63
N GLU A 4 18.08 -4.09 -5.49
CA GLU A 4 17.69 -5.51 -5.55
C GLU A 4 18.18 -6.32 -4.33
N GLU A 5 19.08 -5.73 -3.54
CA GLU A 5 19.66 -6.35 -2.33
C GLU A 5 18.97 -5.85 -1.05
N ILE A 6 17.95 -5.00 -1.15
CA ILE A 6 17.21 -4.52 0.01
C ILE A 6 16.40 -5.70 0.59
N PRO A 7 16.60 -6.04 1.89
CA PRO A 7 15.93 -7.18 2.49
C PRO A 7 14.41 -6.96 2.61
N ASP A 8 13.65 -8.05 2.51
CA ASP A 8 12.24 -8.05 2.85
C ASP A 8 12.07 -7.88 4.36
N LYS A 9 11.50 -6.74 4.75
CA LYS A 9 11.31 -6.29 6.13
C LYS A 9 10.02 -5.50 6.21
N ASN A 10 9.40 -5.47 7.37
CA ASN A 10 8.08 -4.88 7.54
C ASN A 10 8.19 -3.47 8.11
N ILE A 11 7.52 -2.53 7.47
CA ILE A 11 7.34 -1.17 7.94
C ILE A 11 5.85 -0.87 7.92
N PHE A 12 5.36 -0.21 8.97
CA PHE A 12 3.97 0.23 9.07
C PHE A 12 3.91 1.74 9.07
N MET A 13 2.89 2.30 8.43
CA MET A 13 2.63 3.73 8.43
C MET A 13 1.18 4.02 8.78
N MET A 14 0.95 5.18 9.38
CA MET A 14 -0.36 5.68 9.78
C MET A 14 -0.54 7.13 9.33
N CYS A 15 -1.70 7.43 8.75
CA CYS A 15 -2.14 8.78 8.43
C CYS A 15 -3.31 9.14 9.33
N GLU A 16 -3.20 10.23 10.08
CA GLU A 16 -4.29 10.74 10.93
C GLU A 16 -5.18 11.75 10.19
N ALA A 17 -4.64 12.42 9.18
CA ALA A 17 -5.36 13.36 8.35
C ALA A 17 -4.64 13.54 7.00
N LEU A 18 -5.42 13.66 5.93
CA LEU A 18 -4.92 13.91 4.58
C LEU A 18 -4.24 15.27 4.47
N ASN A 19 -3.02 15.28 3.95
CA ASN A 19 -2.39 16.50 3.45
C ASN A 19 -2.92 16.85 2.04
N HIS A 20 -3.86 17.79 1.96
CA HIS A 20 -4.47 18.20 0.69
C HIS A 20 -3.47 18.78 -0.33
N ASN A 21 -2.31 19.29 0.11
CA ASN A 21 -1.28 19.80 -0.80
C ASN A 21 -0.56 18.69 -1.59
N ALA A 22 -0.71 17.42 -1.18
CA ALA A 22 -0.09 16.28 -1.85
C ALA A 22 -0.93 15.77 -3.05
N LEU A 23 -2.18 16.24 -3.16
CA LEU A 23 -3.15 15.78 -4.13
C LEU A 23 -2.78 16.21 -5.54
N THR A 24 -2.99 15.32 -6.50
CA THR A 24 -2.88 15.60 -7.93
C THR A 24 -3.96 14.88 -8.71
N ASP A 25 -4.32 15.43 -9.85
CA ASP A 25 -5.22 14.79 -10.79
C ASP A 25 -4.53 13.65 -11.55
N LEU A 26 -5.33 12.72 -12.07
CA LEU A 26 -4.85 11.67 -12.95
C LEU A 26 -4.39 12.28 -14.29
N PRO A 27 -3.20 11.93 -14.80
CA PRO A 27 -2.76 12.42 -16.09
C PRO A 27 -3.74 12.03 -17.21
N ALA A 28 -4.01 12.96 -18.13
CA ALA A 28 -5.12 12.85 -19.10
C ALA A 28 -5.04 11.66 -20.07
N ASN A 29 -3.90 10.99 -20.17
CA ASN A 29 -3.69 9.79 -20.99
C ASN A 29 -4.08 8.49 -20.29
N TYR A 30 -4.53 8.56 -19.03
CA TYR A 30 -4.96 7.42 -18.24
C TYR A 30 -6.43 7.54 -17.83
N SER A 31 -7.06 6.39 -17.58
CA SER A 31 -8.40 6.30 -17.01
C SER A 31 -8.35 5.53 -15.69
N ILE A 32 -9.40 5.67 -14.88
CA ILE A 32 -9.54 4.92 -13.63
C ILE A 32 -10.88 4.21 -13.61
N ARG A 33 -10.88 2.96 -13.14
CA ARG A 33 -12.08 2.16 -12.95
C ARG A 33 -11.86 1.11 -11.86
N ASN A 34 -12.94 0.45 -11.46
CA ASN A 34 -12.82 -0.72 -10.61
C ASN A 34 -12.22 -1.92 -11.36
N CYS A 35 -11.53 -2.78 -10.60
CA CYS A 35 -11.16 -4.13 -11.03
C CYS A 35 -12.43 -4.95 -11.28
N ARG A 36 -12.50 -5.64 -12.42
CA ARG A 36 -13.64 -6.46 -12.80
C ARG A 36 -13.46 -7.91 -12.30
N PRO A 37 -14.54 -8.68 -12.11
CA PRO A 37 -14.44 -10.07 -11.65
C PRO A 37 -13.52 -10.97 -12.48
N ASP A 38 -13.52 -10.80 -13.80
CA ASP A 38 -12.67 -11.53 -14.75
C ASP A 38 -11.19 -11.07 -14.75
N GLU A 39 -10.87 -10.00 -14.03
CA GLU A 39 -9.52 -9.43 -13.93
C GLU A 39 -8.80 -9.79 -12.62
N LEU A 40 -9.38 -10.67 -11.79
CA LEU A 40 -8.74 -11.11 -10.54
C LEU A 40 -7.33 -11.67 -10.78
N GLY A 41 -7.12 -12.39 -11.89
CA GLY A 41 -5.79 -12.88 -12.28
C GLY A 41 -4.78 -11.76 -12.48
N ILE A 42 -5.19 -10.65 -13.13
CA ILE A 42 -4.33 -9.46 -13.34
C ILE A 42 -3.94 -8.87 -11.99
N TRP A 43 -4.91 -8.69 -11.09
CA TRP A 43 -4.66 -8.19 -9.75
C TRP A 43 -3.68 -9.06 -8.97
N LYS A 44 -3.81 -10.40 -9.02
CA LYS A 44 -2.92 -11.34 -8.32
C LYS A 44 -1.48 -11.24 -8.82
N THR A 45 -1.27 -11.00 -10.12
CA THR A 45 0.08 -10.92 -10.71
C THR A 45 0.73 -9.55 -10.57
N MET A 46 -0.06 -8.48 -10.46
CA MET A 46 0.43 -7.10 -10.54
C MET A 46 1.49 -6.71 -9.50
N PRO A 47 1.51 -7.24 -8.25
CA PRO A 47 2.55 -6.93 -7.28
C PRO A 47 3.97 -7.33 -7.72
N PHE A 48 4.10 -8.27 -8.66
CA PHE A 48 5.37 -8.85 -9.07
C PHE A 48 5.83 -8.27 -10.41
N ASP A 49 7.09 -7.84 -10.47
CA ASP A 49 7.70 -7.32 -11.71
C ASP A 49 8.19 -8.44 -12.65
N ASP A 50 8.29 -9.67 -12.14
CA ASP A 50 8.76 -10.85 -12.86
C ASP A 50 7.65 -11.90 -12.96
N ALA A 51 7.48 -12.49 -14.15
CA ALA A 51 6.40 -13.42 -14.43
C ALA A 51 6.60 -14.80 -13.77
N ASP A 52 7.84 -15.26 -13.63
CA ASP A 52 8.15 -16.51 -12.94
C ASP A 52 7.89 -16.36 -11.43
N LEU A 53 8.26 -15.21 -10.87
CA LEU A 53 7.92 -14.85 -9.49
C LEU A 53 6.40 -14.75 -9.28
N ALA A 54 5.68 -14.11 -10.20
CA ALA A 54 4.22 -14.03 -10.13
C ALA A 54 3.57 -15.43 -10.10
N LYS A 55 4.13 -16.38 -10.85
CA LYS A 55 3.69 -17.77 -10.88
C LYS A 55 4.04 -18.51 -9.58
N GLU A 56 5.23 -18.29 -9.03
CA GLU A 56 5.63 -18.87 -7.74
C GLU A 56 4.70 -18.44 -6.60
N TYR A 57 4.25 -17.19 -6.61
CA TYR A 57 3.38 -16.61 -5.59
C TYR A 57 1.87 -16.77 -5.87
N GLU A 58 1.47 -17.48 -6.92
CA GLU A 58 0.07 -17.63 -7.31
C GLU A 58 -0.79 -18.28 -6.22
N GLY A 59 -0.26 -19.32 -5.57
CA GLY A 59 -0.91 -19.97 -4.42
C GLY A 59 -1.08 -19.01 -3.24
N PHE A 60 -0.02 -18.28 -2.87
CA PHE A 60 -0.07 -17.29 -1.79
C PHE A 60 -1.12 -16.21 -2.06
N MET A 61 -1.17 -15.66 -3.28
CA MET A 61 -2.15 -14.64 -3.65
C MET A 61 -3.59 -15.17 -3.64
N SER A 62 -3.78 -16.44 -4.01
CA SER A 62 -5.09 -17.10 -3.96
C SER A 62 -5.56 -17.35 -2.52
N ASP A 63 -4.65 -17.79 -1.64
CA ASP A 63 -4.94 -18.01 -0.23
C ASP A 63 -5.21 -16.69 0.49
N TYR A 64 -4.41 -15.65 0.21
CA TYR A 64 -4.63 -14.31 0.75
C TYR A 64 -5.99 -13.76 0.32
N PHE A 65 -6.33 -13.88 -0.96
CA PHE A 65 -7.62 -13.42 -1.48
C PHE A 65 -8.77 -14.12 -0.77
N THR A 66 -8.72 -15.46 -0.68
CA THR A 66 -9.76 -16.26 -0.05
C THR A 66 -9.90 -15.94 1.43
N THR A 67 -8.78 -15.82 2.14
CA THR A 67 -8.77 -15.57 3.60
C THR A 67 -9.22 -14.16 3.95
N THR A 68 -8.85 -13.17 3.14
CA THR A 68 -9.09 -11.74 3.45
C THR A 68 -10.40 -11.22 2.86
N TYR A 69 -10.74 -11.66 1.64
CA TYR A 69 -11.85 -11.13 0.85
C TYR A 69 -12.96 -12.16 0.58
N GLY A 70 -12.75 -13.44 0.95
CA GLY A 70 -13.74 -14.50 0.78
C GLY A 70 -15.08 -14.17 1.42
N GLY A 71 -16.18 -14.39 0.70
CA GLY A 71 -17.53 -14.00 1.11
C GLY A 71 -17.82 -12.50 1.02
N LYS A 72 -16.85 -11.68 0.56
CA LYS A 72 -16.97 -10.24 0.32
C LYS A 72 -16.40 -9.84 -1.05
N GLU A 73 -16.44 -10.74 -2.02
CA GLU A 73 -15.81 -10.58 -3.33
C GLU A 73 -16.38 -9.38 -4.08
N GLU A 74 -17.70 -9.19 -4.06
CA GLU A 74 -18.35 -8.01 -4.67
C GLU A 74 -17.82 -6.69 -4.08
N LEU A 75 -17.64 -6.66 -2.75
CA LEU A 75 -17.07 -5.49 -2.06
C LEU A 75 -15.60 -5.29 -2.43
N PHE A 76 -14.82 -6.37 -2.55
CA PHE A 76 -13.44 -6.30 -3.03
C PHE A 76 -13.37 -5.65 -4.41
N PHE A 77 -14.15 -6.11 -5.38
CA PHE A 77 -14.14 -5.53 -6.74
C PHE A 77 -14.60 -4.06 -6.72
N ALA A 78 -15.61 -3.72 -5.91
CA ALA A 78 -16.09 -2.34 -5.75
C ALA A 78 -15.07 -1.40 -5.08
N LYS A 79 -14.10 -1.94 -4.33
CA LYS A 79 -13.07 -1.16 -3.61
C LYS A 79 -11.71 -1.17 -4.32
N SER A 80 -11.42 -2.19 -5.12
CA SER A 80 -10.17 -2.32 -5.89
C SER A 80 -10.21 -1.44 -7.13
N LEU A 81 -9.29 -0.49 -7.22
CA LEU A 81 -9.18 0.41 -8.36
C LEU A 81 -8.00 0.01 -9.25
N PHE A 82 -8.23 0.07 -10.56
CA PHE A 82 -7.21 0.07 -11.59
C PHE A 82 -7.11 1.42 -12.26
N VAL A 83 -5.87 1.87 -12.46
CA VAL A 83 -5.57 2.86 -13.50
C VAL A 83 -5.26 2.09 -14.78
N CYS A 84 -5.83 2.54 -15.89
CA CYS A 84 -5.67 1.91 -17.19
C CYS A 84 -5.07 2.87 -18.22
N ASP A 85 -4.31 2.33 -19.16
CA ASP A 85 -3.84 3.07 -20.33
C ASP A 85 -4.95 3.31 -21.36
N ARG A 86 -4.58 3.84 -22.54
CA ARG A 86 -5.53 4.16 -23.63
C ARG A 86 -6.19 2.93 -24.25
N GLN A 87 -5.66 1.74 -24.00
CA GLN A 87 -6.16 0.47 -24.50
C GLN A 87 -6.95 -0.29 -23.43
N ASP A 88 -7.33 0.36 -22.32
CA ASP A 88 -8.00 -0.24 -21.16
C ASP A 88 -7.16 -1.31 -20.43
N LYS A 89 -5.84 -1.35 -20.66
CA LYS A 89 -4.92 -2.26 -19.96
C LYS A 89 -4.66 -1.73 -18.55
N PRO A 90 -4.89 -2.52 -17.48
CA PRO A 90 -4.50 -2.15 -16.12
C PRO A 90 -2.98 -1.96 -15.99
N ILE A 91 -2.56 -0.81 -15.45
CA ILE A 91 -1.14 -0.43 -15.28
C ILE A 91 -0.80 0.03 -13.85
N ALA A 92 -1.80 0.22 -13.00
CA ALA A 92 -1.63 0.40 -11.56
C ALA A 92 -2.86 -0.11 -10.81
N THR A 93 -2.65 -0.51 -9.56
CA THR A 93 -3.71 -0.98 -8.66
C THR A 93 -3.55 -0.40 -7.26
N CYS A 94 -4.67 -0.21 -6.58
CA CYS A 94 -4.72 0.08 -5.16
C CYS A 94 -6.12 -0.22 -4.61
N LEU A 95 -6.17 -0.70 -3.38
CA LEU A 95 -7.40 -1.01 -2.66
C LEU A 95 -7.45 -0.24 -1.34
N SER A 96 -8.61 0.33 -1.01
CA SER A 96 -8.92 0.72 0.36
C SER A 96 -9.81 -0.35 1.00
N TRP A 97 -9.35 -0.93 2.10
CA TRP A 97 -10.01 -2.04 2.77
C TRP A 97 -10.17 -1.78 4.26
N LYS A 98 -11.18 -2.38 4.89
CA LYS A 98 -11.33 -2.34 6.36
C LYS A 98 -10.78 -3.63 6.96
N ALA A 99 -9.49 -3.66 7.23
CA ALA A 99 -8.79 -4.82 7.79
C ALA A 99 -9.42 -5.22 9.13
N TYR A 100 -9.75 -6.50 9.25
CA TYR A 100 -10.45 -7.10 10.39
C TYR A 100 -11.81 -6.47 10.73
N ASN A 101 -12.39 -5.68 9.82
CA ASN A 101 -13.51 -4.77 10.08
C ASN A 101 -13.21 -3.67 11.12
N GLU A 102 -11.95 -3.49 11.52
CA GLU A 102 -11.52 -2.54 12.55
C GLU A 102 -10.84 -1.32 11.92
N PHE A 103 -9.81 -1.54 11.08
CA PHE A 103 -8.90 -0.49 10.62
C PHE A 103 -9.05 -0.23 9.13
N ASN A 104 -9.16 1.04 8.75
CA ASN A 104 -9.08 1.42 7.33
C ASN A 104 -7.62 1.33 6.87
N THR A 105 -7.40 0.63 5.77
CA THR A 105 -6.08 0.37 5.21
C THR A 105 -5.99 0.76 3.74
N ILE A 106 -4.78 1.11 3.31
CA ILE A 106 -4.38 1.14 1.91
C ILE A 106 -3.58 -0.12 1.64
N GLN A 107 -4.04 -0.94 0.69
CA GLN A 107 -3.45 -2.23 0.36
C GLN A 107 -3.14 -2.33 -1.13
N TRP A 108 -2.19 -3.21 -1.44
CA TRP A 108 -1.86 -3.59 -2.82
C TRP A 108 -1.63 -2.38 -3.73
N PHE A 109 -0.94 -1.36 -3.24
CA PHE A 109 -0.59 -0.17 -4.01
C PHE A 109 0.60 -0.47 -4.92
N LYS A 110 0.38 -0.50 -6.23
CA LYS A 110 1.43 -0.80 -7.22
C LYS A 110 1.19 -0.03 -8.51
N VAL A 111 2.27 0.47 -9.10
CA VAL A 111 2.33 0.94 -10.49
C VAL A 111 3.33 0.02 -11.20
N LEU A 112 3.02 -0.41 -12.43
CA LEU A 112 3.96 -1.17 -13.24
C LEU A 112 5.24 -0.35 -13.47
N LYS A 113 6.40 -1.02 -13.42
CA LYS A 113 7.73 -0.39 -13.38
C LYS A 113 7.96 0.58 -14.54
N GLU A 114 7.52 0.23 -15.74
CA GLU A 114 7.64 1.06 -16.96
C GLU A 114 6.72 2.29 -16.96
N TYR A 115 5.74 2.36 -16.06
CA TYR A 115 4.83 3.49 -15.87
C TYR A 115 5.16 4.35 -14.63
N GLU A 116 6.16 3.97 -13.85
CA GLU A 116 6.59 4.76 -12.69
C GLU A 116 7.13 6.15 -13.07
N GLY A 117 7.09 7.08 -12.12
CA GLY A 117 7.61 8.45 -12.33
C GLY A 117 6.71 9.36 -13.16
N GLN A 118 5.59 8.87 -13.69
CA GLN A 118 4.65 9.65 -14.51
C GLN A 118 3.49 10.27 -13.72
N GLY A 119 3.56 10.28 -12.39
CA GLY A 119 2.51 10.84 -11.52
C GLY A 119 1.31 9.93 -11.24
N ILE A 120 1.20 8.77 -11.89
CA ILE A 120 0.08 7.82 -11.73
C ILE A 120 -0.15 7.42 -10.27
N GLY A 121 0.90 6.96 -9.57
CA GLY A 121 0.76 6.50 -8.19
C GLY A 121 0.24 7.60 -7.25
N ARG A 122 0.70 8.84 -7.44
CA ARG A 122 0.21 10.00 -6.66
C ARG A 122 -1.26 10.28 -6.94
N ALA A 123 -1.66 10.26 -8.21
CA ALA A 123 -3.06 10.47 -8.58
C ALA A 123 -3.96 9.35 -8.05
N LEU A 124 -3.52 8.10 -8.13
CA LEU A 124 -4.26 6.95 -7.60
C LEU A 124 -4.47 7.06 -6.09
N LEU A 125 -3.42 7.39 -5.34
CA LEU A 125 -3.54 7.63 -3.89
C LEU A 125 -4.41 8.86 -3.58
N SER A 126 -4.34 9.91 -4.41
CA SER A 126 -5.21 11.09 -4.32
C SER A 126 -6.68 10.70 -4.41
N ILE A 127 -7.05 9.91 -5.42
CA ILE A 127 -8.44 9.51 -5.66
C ILE A 127 -8.98 8.65 -4.51
N ILE A 128 -8.15 7.77 -3.93
CA ILE A 128 -8.56 6.92 -2.82
C ILE A 128 -8.71 7.74 -1.54
N MET A 129 -7.69 8.51 -1.18
CA MET A 129 -7.67 9.27 0.08
C MET A 129 -8.73 10.38 0.09
N GLN A 130 -9.04 11.02 -1.05
CA GLN A 130 -10.09 12.04 -1.13
C GLN A 130 -11.51 11.50 -0.87
N LYS A 131 -11.73 10.18 -0.99
CA LYS A 131 -13.03 9.56 -0.70
C LYS A 131 -13.24 9.29 0.78
N LEU A 132 -12.21 9.42 1.60
CA LEU A 132 -12.27 9.15 3.03
C LEU A 132 -12.80 10.38 3.78
N GLU A 133 -13.65 10.12 4.75
CA GLU A 133 -14.17 11.14 5.67
C GLU A 133 -13.34 11.16 6.96
N MET A 134 -13.49 12.19 7.79
CA MET A 134 -12.74 12.31 9.05
C MET A 134 -12.89 11.08 9.97
N ARG A 135 -14.06 10.43 9.95
CA ARG A 135 -14.34 9.20 10.71
C ARG A 135 -13.61 7.95 10.20
N ASP A 136 -13.08 7.99 8.99
CA ASP A 136 -12.33 6.87 8.40
C ASP A 136 -10.86 6.88 8.83
N TYR A 137 -10.38 7.98 9.41
CA TYR A 137 -9.04 8.08 9.97
C TYR A 137 -9.00 7.54 11.40
N PRO A 138 -7.87 6.97 11.85
CA PRO A 138 -6.61 6.83 11.11
C PRO A 138 -6.63 5.76 10.01
N VAL A 139 -5.85 6.01 8.95
CA VAL A 139 -5.63 5.08 7.83
C VAL A 139 -4.25 4.47 7.95
N TYR A 140 -4.15 3.16 7.79
CA TYR A 140 -2.91 2.42 7.96
C TYR A 140 -2.44 1.78 6.65
N LEU A 141 -1.16 1.46 6.59
CA LEU A 141 -0.61 0.60 5.55
C LEU A 141 0.60 -0.16 6.05
N HIS A 142 0.85 -1.31 5.44
CA HIS A 142 2.11 -2.03 5.50
C HIS A 142 2.90 -1.78 4.21
N THR A 143 4.22 -1.75 4.34
CA THR A 143 5.17 -1.57 3.24
C THR A 143 6.52 -2.19 3.60
N GLN A 144 7.42 -2.19 2.63
CA GLN A 144 8.79 -2.70 2.76
C GLN A 144 9.81 -1.57 2.51
N PRO A 145 11.05 -1.67 3.02
CA PRO A 145 12.09 -0.67 2.76
C PRO A 145 12.46 -0.54 1.28
N SER A 146 12.29 -1.60 0.48
CA SER A 146 12.47 -1.57 -0.98
C SER A 146 11.51 -0.60 -1.66
N SER A 147 10.36 -0.32 -1.04
CA SER A 147 9.35 0.64 -1.50
C SER A 147 9.63 2.07 -1.05
N PHE A 148 10.90 2.48 -0.89
CA PHE A 148 11.29 3.81 -0.39
C PHE A 148 10.71 4.98 -1.19
N ARG A 149 10.47 4.79 -2.51
CA ARG A 149 9.77 5.78 -3.35
C ARG A 149 8.29 5.92 -2.97
N ALA A 150 7.62 4.82 -2.63
CA ALA A 150 6.25 4.82 -2.13
C ALA A 150 6.19 5.36 -0.70
N ILE A 151 7.15 5.03 0.18
CA ILE A 151 7.25 5.61 1.54
C ILE A 151 7.34 7.14 1.48
N LYS A 152 8.14 7.68 0.56
CA LYS A 152 8.18 9.12 0.29
C LYS A 152 6.79 9.65 -0.11
N LEU A 153 6.13 8.97 -1.05
CA LEU A 153 4.78 9.35 -1.50
C LEU A 153 3.78 9.35 -0.33
N TYR A 154 3.73 8.29 0.47
CA TYR A 154 2.86 8.20 1.64
C TYR A 154 3.16 9.33 2.63
N SER A 155 4.45 9.61 2.88
CA SER A 155 4.86 10.72 3.75
C SER A 155 4.34 12.07 3.26
N ASP A 156 4.34 12.33 1.95
CA ASP A 156 3.77 13.57 1.41
C ASP A 156 2.27 13.71 1.73
N PHE A 157 1.53 12.59 1.71
CA PHE A 157 0.10 12.54 2.03
C PHE A 157 -0.22 12.68 3.52
N GLY A 158 0.79 12.70 4.38
CA GLY A 158 0.63 12.81 5.82
C GLY A 158 0.76 11.49 6.57
N PHE A 159 1.20 10.41 5.93
CA PHE A 159 1.54 9.19 6.65
C PHE A 159 2.83 9.39 7.46
N SER A 160 2.84 8.85 8.67
CA SER A 160 4.00 8.77 9.55
C SER A 160 4.38 7.29 9.73
N LEU A 161 5.67 6.99 9.82
CA LEU A 161 6.16 5.68 10.21
C LEU A 161 5.71 5.35 11.64
N LEU A 162 5.27 4.14 11.89
CA LEU A 162 4.87 3.69 13.22
C LEU A 162 6.05 3.08 13.97
N SER A 163 6.36 3.61 15.15
CA SER A 163 7.21 2.93 16.12
C SER A 163 6.42 1.89 16.90
N GLY A 164 7.10 0.85 17.37
CA GLY A 164 6.52 -0.31 18.04
C GLY A 164 7.25 -1.57 17.59
N ASP A 165 7.14 -2.66 18.33
CA ASP A 165 7.93 -3.85 18.06
C ASP A 165 7.21 -4.84 17.13
N ASN A 166 5.91 -5.03 17.32
CA ASN A 166 5.10 -5.99 16.55
C ASN A 166 3.68 -5.45 16.36
N PHE A 167 3.10 -5.78 15.21
CA PHE A 167 1.70 -5.51 14.89
C PHE A 167 1.06 -6.80 14.38
N GLY A 168 0.31 -7.49 15.25
CA GLY A 168 -0.17 -8.84 15.00
C GLY A 168 1.00 -9.81 14.87
N ILE A 169 0.97 -10.67 13.84
CA ILE A 169 2.03 -11.67 13.60
C ILE A 169 3.31 -11.10 12.97
N ARG A 170 3.32 -9.83 12.57
CA ARG A 170 4.46 -9.20 11.91
C ARG A 170 5.29 -8.39 12.91
N LYS A 171 6.59 -8.68 12.94
CA LYS A 171 7.57 -7.78 13.55
C LYS A 171 7.62 -6.48 12.76
N ASN A 172 7.65 -5.34 13.44
CA ASN A 172 7.90 -4.04 12.83
C ASN A 172 9.40 -3.76 12.84
N ASP A 173 10.02 -3.80 11.65
CA ASP A 173 11.46 -3.71 11.48
C ASP A 173 11.94 -2.25 11.30
N LEU A 174 11.16 -1.27 11.77
CA LEU A 174 11.41 0.16 11.54
C LEU A 174 12.86 0.57 11.82
N ASN A 175 13.39 0.24 12.99
CA ASN A 175 14.75 0.62 13.39
C ASN A 175 15.83 0.09 12.44
N GLU A 176 15.64 -1.12 11.92
CA GLU A 176 16.56 -1.73 10.97
C GLU A 176 16.39 -1.18 9.55
N CYS A 177 15.19 -0.66 9.24
CA CYS A 177 14.88 -0.06 7.95
C CYS A 177 15.32 1.40 7.85
N LEU A 178 15.40 2.16 8.94
CA LEU A 178 15.77 3.59 8.91
C LEU A 178 17.12 3.85 8.22
N PRO A 179 18.22 3.11 8.50
CA PRO A 179 19.48 3.27 7.76
C PRO A 179 19.39 2.92 6.28
N ILE A 180 18.47 2.00 5.92
CA ILE A 180 18.21 1.63 4.52
C ILE A 180 17.52 2.80 3.82
N LEU A 181 16.48 3.36 4.43
CA LEU A 181 15.75 4.51 3.89
C LEU A 181 16.68 5.73 3.75
N GLU A 182 17.53 6.02 4.73
CA GLU A 182 18.50 7.11 4.67
C GLU A 182 19.45 6.98 3.48
N LYS A 183 19.86 5.75 3.16
CA LYS A 183 20.77 5.47 2.06
C LYS A 183 20.12 5.64 0.67
N PHE A 184 18.87 5.22 0.51
CA PHE A 184 18.20 5.16 -0.81
C PHE A 184 17.31 6.38 -1.11
N MET A 185 16.86 7.09 -0.09
CA MET A 185 16.07 8.31 -0.27
C MET A 185 16.97 9.52 -0.46
N LEU A 186 16.47 10.54 -1.17
CA LEU A 186 17.10 11.86 -1.13
C LEU A 186 17.08 12.38 0.31
N LYS A 187 18.20 12.98 0.74
CA LYS A 187 18.38 13.47 2.12
C LYS A 187 17.21 14.33 2.60
N GLU A 188 16.73 15.26 1.77
CA GLU A 188 15.61 16.14 2.10
C GLU A 188 14.27 15.41 2.28
N TYR A 189 14.09 14.25 1.63
CA TYR A 189 12.89 13.43 1.79
C TYR A 189 13.00 12.57 3.04
N PHE A 190 14.16 11.99 3.31
CA PHE A 190 14.39 11.23 4.54
C PHE A 190 14.20 12.11 5.78
N GLN A 191 14.73 13.34 5.77
CA GLN A 191 14.58 14.29 6.87
C GLN A 191 13.13 14.75 7.13
N LYS A 192 12.23 14.57 6.15
CA LYS A 192 10.80 14.88 6.29
C LYS A 192 9.98 13.71 6.82
N LEU A 193 10.55 12.51 6.89
CA LEU A 193 9.86 11.35 7.47
C LEU A 193 9.54 11.63 8.93
N ARG A 194 8.28 11.40 9.30
CA ARG A 194 7.82 11.48 10.69
C ARG A 194 7.70 10.08 11.24
N ILE A 195 8.06 9.93 12.52
CA ILE A 195 7.83 8.72 13.28
C ILE A 195 6.85 9.07 14.39
N THR A 196 5.82 8.25 14.58
CA THR A 196 4.85 8.39 15.66
C THR A 196 4.65 7.05 16.36
N THR A 197 4.25 7.08 17.63
CA THR A 197 3.93 5.88 18.38
C THR A 197 2.60 5.31 17.91
N ALA A 198 2.55 4.00 17.68
CA ALA A 198 1.31 3.34 17.36
C ALA A 198 0.29 3.48 18.51
N PRO A 199 -0.98 3.75 18.21
CA PRO A 199 -2.02 3.75 19.23
C PRO A 199 -2.08 2.40 19.96
N LYS A 200 -2.22 2.43 21.29
CA LYS A 200 -2.26 1.20 22.10
C LYS A 200 -3.40 0.26 21.69
N GLU A 201 -4.53 0.84 21.28
CA GLU A 201 -5.69 0.11 20.76
C GLU A 201 -5.36 -0.60 19.44
N PHE A 202 -4.61 0.04 18.55
CA PHE A 202 -4.14 -0.58 17.29
C PHE A 202 -3.25 -1.80 17.59
N GLU A 203 -2.26 -1.65 18.46
CA GLU A 203 -1.39 -2.76 18.91
C GLU A 203 -2.22 -3.90 19.52
N ASN A 204 -3.05 -3.59 20.51
CA ASN A 204 -3.81 -4.59 21.27
C ASN A 204 -4.81 -5.34 20.40
N THR A 205 -5.44 -4.65 19.44
CA THR A 205 -6.42 -5.26 18.53
C THR A 205 -5.73 -6.16 17.52
N LEU A 206 -4.62 -5.73 16.91
CA LEU A 206 -3.90 -6.57 15.96
C LEU A 206 -3.32 -7.82 16.61
N ASN A 207 -2.89 -7.74 17.87
CA ASN A 207 -2.37 -8.89 18.61
C ASN A 207 -3.43 -9.96 18.94
N GLN A 208 -4.72 -9.71 18.66
CA GLN A 208 -5.79 -10.70 18.78
C GLN A 208 -5.94 -11.57 17.53
N TYR A 209 -5.33 -11.17 16.40
CA TYR A 209 -5.42 -11.88 15.13
C TYR A 209 -4.13 -12.66 14.83
N ASP A 210 -4.29 -13.89 14.37
CA ASP A 210 -3.22 -14.78 13.93
C ASP A 210 -3.04 -14.80 12.39
N THR A 211 -3.87 -14.03 11.68
CA THR A 211 -3.80 -13.81 10.24
C THR A 211 -3.15 -12.44 9.94
N ASN A 212 -2.92 -12.15 8.65
CA ASN A 212 -2.40 -10.87 8.23
C ASN A 212 -3.26 -10.25 7.12
N GLN A 213 -4.06 -9.25 7.48
CA GLN A 213 -4.80 -8.38 6.57
C GLN A 213 -4.11 -7.02 6.36
N PHE A 214 -2.81 -6.90 6.66
CA PHE A 214 -2.00 -5.73 6.36
C PHE A 214 -1.04 -6.02 5.22
#